data_AF-A0A6H5J3V1-F1
#
_entry.id   AF-A0A6H5J3V1-F1
#
_cell.length_a   1.000
_cell.length_b   1.000
_cell.length_c   1.000
_cell.angle_alpha   90.00
_cell.angle_beta   90.00
_cell.angle_gamma   90.00
#
_symmetry.space_group_name_H-M   'P 1'
#
loop_
_entity.id
_entity.type
_entity.pdbx_description
1 polymer ?
#
loop_
_entity_poly.entity_id
_entity_poly.type
_entity_poly.pdbx_seq_one_letter_code
_entity_poly.pdbx_strand_id
1 'polypeptide(L)'
;MVSIFYTKNLKYKVAEKKIKKQEKLAQRKLARLEAASAKKTVSIKEENGIEEEVPKPASKPKPIFNAQGNMVFSKFDFQEFGSEKKSNKGEKDPKKILKKIEETKNKVKELEKAGEIGKAQEIKEKMAWQSALAKASGEKVKDDPELLKKTIKRKEHQKKSSAKKWEARKEAVERGIQQRQDTRKENIMKRKKDVKMGKMKKAAKRGRVIPGF
;
A
#
# COMPACT_ATOMS: atom_id res chain seq x y z
N MET A 1 -13.59 44.25 4.72
CA MET A 1 -14.50 43.22 4.15
C MET A 1 -13.96 42.48 2.92
N VAL A 2 -12.95 42.98 2.20
CA VAL A 2 -12.48 42.39 0.91
C VAL A 2 -11.74 41.04 1.05
N SER A 3 -11.00 40.81 2.15
CA SER A 3 -10.19 39.59 2.35
C SER A 3 -11.02 38.30 2.57
N ILE A 4 -12.20 38.41 3.18
CA ILE A 4 -13.09 37.26 3.44
C ILE A 4 -13.75 36.77 2.14
N PHE A 5 -14.06 37.68 1.22
CA PHE A 5 -14.67 37.33 -0.06
C PHE A 5 -13.69 36.56 -0.98
N TYR A 6 -12.42 36.95 -0.97
CA TYR A 6 -11.37 36.31 -1.77
C TYR A 6 -11.05 34.88 -1.31
N THR A 7 -10.98 34.65 0.01
CA THR A 7 -10.75 33.32 0.59
C THR A 7 -11.95 32.39 0.40
N LYS A 8 -13.18 32.91 0.46
CA LYS A 8 -14.38 32.16 0.08
C LYS A 8 -14.34 31.77 -1.40
N ASN A 9 -14.07 32.70 -2.31
CA ASN A 9 -14.01 32.44 -3.76
C ASN A 9 -12.93 31.40 -4.13
N LEU A 10 -11.77 31.43 -3.46
CA LEU A 10 -10.72 30.42 -3.67
C LEU A 10 -11.16 29.03 -3.18
N LYS A 11 -11.85 28.93 -2.04
CA LYS A 11 -12.42 27.66 -1.55
C LYS A 11 -13.47 27.09 -2.51
N TYR A 12 -14.34 27.92 -3.09
CA TYR A 12 -15.31 27.50 -4.10
C TYR A 12 -14.63 26.96 -5.36
N LYS A 13 -13.61 27.66 -5.90
CA LYS A 13 -12.84 27.18 -7.06
C LYS A 13 -12.12 25.84 -6.81
N VAL A 14 -11.62 25.63 -5.59
CA VAL A 14 -10.99 24.36 -5.21
C VAL A 14 -12.02 23.23 -5.09
N ALA A 15 -13.21 23.51 -4.56
CA ALA A 15 -14.30 22.54 -4.46
C ALA A 15 -14.80 22.14 -5.86
N GLU A 16 -14.98 23.10 -6.76
CA GLU A 16 -15.42 22.86 -8.13
C GLU A 16 -14.41 21.98 -8.91
N LYS A 17 -13.10 22.24 -8.76
CA LYS A 17 -12.05 21.39 -9.35
C LYS A 17 -12.05 19.97 -8.79
N LYS A 18 -12.41 19.77 -7.52
CA LYS A 18 -12.54 18.44 -6.92
C LYS A 18 -13.74 17.68 -7.45
N ILE A 19 -14.89 18.36 -7.61
CA ILE A 19 -16.12 17.77 -8.17
C ILE A 19 -15.88 17.33 -9.62
N LYS A 20 -15.35 18.22 -10.48
CA LYS A 20 -15.00 17.88 -11.88
C LYS A 20 -14.03 16.70 -11.99
N LYS A 21 -13.08 16.58 -11.05
CA LYS A 21 -12.14 15.45 -11.00
C LYS A 21 -12.83 14.14 -10.62
N GLN A 22 -13.80 14.16 -9.70
CA GLN A 22 -14.58 12.98 -9.31
C GLN A 22 -15.50 12.52 -10.44
N GLU A 23 -16.17 13.44 -11.13
CA GLU A 23 -17.00 13.14 -12.30
C GLU A 23 -16.18 12.48 -13.41
N LYS A 24 -15.01 13.03 -13.75
CA LYS A 24 -14.11 12.44 -14.76
C LYS A 24 -13.63 11.02 -14.38
N LEU A 25 -13.41 10.77 -13.09
CA LEU A 25 -13.05 9.44 -12.59
C LEU A 25 -14.22 8.46 -12.65
N ALA A 26 -15.44 8.91 -12.38
CA ALA A 26 -16.65 8.10 -12.50
C ALA A 26 -16.91 7.72 -13.96
N GLN A 27 -16.80 8.68 -14.89
CA GLN A 27 -16.91 8.44 -16.33
C GLN A 27 -15.86 7.44 -16.83
N ARG A 28 -14.59 7.56 -16.41
CA ARG A 28 -13.54 6.57 -16.75
C ARG A 28 -13.84 5.17 -16.21
N LYS A 29 -14.48 5.05 -15.04
CA LYS A 29 -14.86 3.74 -14.49
C LYS A 29 -16.01 3.13 -15.29
N LEU A 30 -17.03 3.92 -15.64
CA LEU A 30 -18.15 3.46 -16.46
C LEU A 30 -17.66 2.98 -17.83
N ALA A 31 -16.84 3.77 -18.52
CA ALA A 31 -16.26 3.37 -19.81
C ALA A 31 -15.40 2.09 -19.72
N ARG A 32 -14.72 1.86 -18.60
CA ARG A 32 -13.93 0.64 -18.38
C ARG A 32 -14.80 -0.58 -18.14
N LEU A 33 -15.94 -0.41 -17.46
CA LEU A 33 -16.94 -1.48 -17.26
C LEU A 33 -17.62 -1.82 -18.59
N GLU A 34 -17.96 -0.81 -19.38
CA GLU A 34 -18.57 -0.97 -20.71
C GLU A 34 -17.60 -1.66 -21.70
N ALA A 35 -16.33 -1.26 -21.71
CA ALA A 35 -15.30 -1.94 -22.50
C ALA A 35 -15.04 -3.38 -22.02
N ALA A 36 -15.18 -3.65 -20.72
CA ALA A 36 -15.07 -5.00 -20.18
C ALA A 36 -16.29 -5.87 -20.51
N SER A 37 -17.50 -5.30 -20.51
CA SER A 37 -18.71 -6.01 -20.95
C SER A 37 -18.69 -6.27 -22.46
N ALA A 38 -18.23 -5.31 -23.27
CA ALA A 38 -18.10 -5.47 -24.71
C ALA A 38 -17.07 -6.57 -25.08
N LYS A 39 -15.94 -6.65 -24.36
CA LYS A 39 -14.98 -7.76 -24.54
C LYS A 39 -15.55 -9.11 -24.13
N LYS A 40 -16.41 -9.14 -23.10
CA LYS A 40 -17.10 -10.37 -22.66
C LYS A 40 -18.18 -10.83 -23.64
N THR A 41 -18.85 -9.92 -24.35
CA THR A 41 -19.86 -10.28 -25.37
C THR A 41 -19.24 -10.75 -26.69
N VAL A 42 -18.02 -10.29 -27.02
CA VAL A 42 -17.27 -10.78 -28.20
C VAL A 42 -16.74 -12.19 -27.96
N SER A 43 -16.31 -12.52 -26.74
CA SER A 43 -15.85 -13.88 -26.38
C SER A 43 -16.96 -14.92 -26.18
N ILE A 44 -18.24 -14.57 -26.35
CA ILE A 44 -19.39 -15.51 -26.22
C ILE A 44 -19.93 -15.92 -27.60
N LYS A 45 -19.50 -15.28 -28.70
CA LYS A 45 -19.99 -15.59 -30.06
C LYS A 45 -19.10 -16.52 -30.89
N GLU A 46 -17.96 -16.94 -30.37
CA GLU A 46 -17.12 -17.98 -30.97
C GLU A 46 -17.09 -19.17 -30.00
N GLU A 47 -17.24 -20.38 -30.54
CA GLU A 47 -17.47 -21.66 -29.84
C GLU A 47 -18.92 -21.94 -29.39
N ASN A 48 -19.80 -22.11 -30.39
CA ASN A 48 -20.84 -23.16 -30.30
C ASN A 48 -20.19 -24.48 -30.73
N GLY A 49 -20.05 -25.42 -29.80
CA GLY A 49 -19.59 -26.77 -30.10
C GLY A 49 -19.45 -27.66 -28.87
N ILE A 50 -20.42 -28.57 -28.73
CA ILE A 50 -20.34 -29.89 -28.06
C ILE A 50 -20.81 -29.96 -26.59
N GLU A 51 -22.03 -30.50 -26.51
CA GLU A 51 -22.60 -31.50 -25.60
C GLU A 51 -22.76 -31.25 -24.08
N GLU A 52 -23.98 -31.59 -23.67
CA GLU A 52 -24.60 -31.54 -22.37
C GLU A 52 -24.11 -32.71 -21.51
N GLU A 53 -23.35 -32.43 -20.45
CA GLU A 53 -23.18 -33.38 -19.34
C GLU A 53 -23.46 -32.71 -17.97
N VAL A 54 -24.27 -33.44 -17.20
CA VAL A 54 -24.89 -33.16 -15.91
C VAL A 54 -23.88 -32.74 -14.81
N PRO A 55 -24.17 -31.76 -13.93
CA PRO A 55 -23.21 -31.30 -12.94
C PRO A 55 -23.07 -32.29 -11.76
N LYS A 56 -21.89 -32.90 -11.61
CA LYS A 56 -21.44 -33.58 -10.39
C LYS A 56 -20.52 -32.69 -9.55
N PRO A 57 -20.50 -32.84 -8.21
CA PRO A 57 -19.95 -31.86 -7.28
C PRO A 57 -18.42 -31.70 -7.36
N ALA A 58 -17.97 -30.45 -7.18
CA ALA A 58 -16.59 -29.97 -7.31
C ALA A 58 -15.54 -30.81 -6.53
N SER A 59 -14.77 -31.58 -7.29
CA SER A 59 -13.46 -32.11 -6.87
C SER A 59 -12.43 -30.99 -6.85
N LYS A 60 -11.69 -30.83 -5.75
CA LYS A 60 -10.59 -29.85 -5.66
C LYS A 60 -9.53 -30.19 -6.72
N PRO A 61 -8.99 -29.21 -7.47
CA PRO A 61 -7.95 -29.50 -8.46
C PRO A 61 -6.71 -30.06 -7.77
N LYS A 62 -6.17 -31.15 -8.32
CA LYS A 62 -4.94 -31.79 -7.83
C LYS A 62 -3.77 -30.80 -7.94
N PRO A 63 -2.86 -30.77 -6.95
CA PRO A 63 -1.67 -29.92 -7.03
C PRO A 63 -0.83 -30.31 -8.25
N ILE A 64 -0.43 -29.31 -9.03
CA ILE A 64 0.43 -29.47 -10.20
C ILE A 64 1.86 -29.26 -9.72
N PHE A 65 2.74 -30.23 -9.99
CA PHE A 65 4.15 -30.17 -9.62
C PHE A 65 5.01 -29.91 -10.87
N ASN A 66 6.07 -29.10 -10.73
CA ASN A 66 7.08 -28.96 -11.79
C ASN A 66 7.99 -30.20 -11.86
N ALA A 67 8.90 -30.24 -12.85
CA ALA A 67 9.82 -31.37 -13.05
C ALA A 67 10.74 -31.64 -11.83
N GLN A 68 10.86 -30.65 -10.93
CA GLN A 68 11.64 -30.67 -9.70
C GLN A 68 10.79 -30.99 -8.46
N GLY A 69 9.51 -31.34 -8.64
CA GLY A 69 8.61 -31.78 -7.55
C GLY A 69 8.04 -30.64 -6.70
N ASN A 70 8.18 -29.38 -7.10
CA ASN A 70 7.61 -28.23 -6.39
C ASN A 70 6.20 -27.91 -6.89
N MET A 71 5.29 -27.59 -5.98
CA MET A 71 3.91 -27.23 -6.31
C MET A 71 3.85 -25.87 -7.00
N VAL A 72 3.36 -25.83 -8.23
CA VAL A 72 3.21 -24.60 -9.03
C VAL A 72 1.73 -24.33 -9.29
N PHE A 73 1.30 -23.10 -9.03
CA PHE A 73 -0.10 -22.66 -9.18
C PHE A 73 -0.41 -22.05 -10.55
N SER A 74 0.59 -22.02 -11.45
CA SER A 74 0.54 -21.43 -12.79
C SER A 74 0.93 -22.48 -13.84
N LYS A 75 0.42 -22.35 -15.07
CA LYS A 75 0.77 -23.25 -16.20
C LYS A 75 2.16 -22.95 -16.80
N PHE A 76 2.85 -21.93 -16.29
CA PHE A 76 4.20 -21.53 -16.70
C PHE A 76 5.20 -21.78 -15.56
N ASP A 77 6.32 -22.43 -15.89
CA ASP A 77 7.44 -22.61 -14.97
C ASP A 77 8.42 -21.43 -15.11
N PHE A 78 8.61 -20.67 -14.03
CA PHE A 78 9.46 -19.48 -14.01
C PHE A 78 10.90 -19.75 -13.52
N GLN A 79 11.25 -21.01 -13.25
CA GLN A 79 12.55 -21.33 -12.64
C GLN A 79 13.75 -21.09 -13.59
N GLU A 80 13.56 -21.15 -14.90
CA GLU A 80 14.65 -20.97 -15.89
C GLU A 80 15.22 -19.53 -15.90
N PHE A 81 14.43 -18.53 -15.49
CA PHE A 81 14.86 -17.13 -15.38
C PHE A 81 15.41 -16.74 -14.00
N GLY A 82 15.47 -17.68 -13.04
CA GLY A 82 15.69 -17.37 -11.62
C GLY A 82 17.13 -17.48 -11.11
N SER A 83 18.05 -18.03 -11.90
CA SER A 83 19.41 -18.41 -11.44
C SER A 83 20.53 -17.53 -12.01
N GLU A 84 20.22 -16.37 -12.59
CA GLU A 84 21.26 -15.37 -12.83
C GLU A 84 21.89 -14.98 -11.49
N LYS A 85 23.14 -15.40 -11.32
CA LYS A 85 24.02 -15.12 -10.18
C LYS A 85 23.72 -13.73 -9.65
N LYS A 86 23.28 -13.63 -8.39
CA LYS A 86 23.17 -12.36 -7.69
C LYS A 86 24.53 -11.68 -7.79
N SER A 87 24.67 -10.79 -8.78
CA SER A 87 25.81 -9.87 -8.87
C SER A 87 25.99 -9.31 -7.48
N ASN A 88 27.23 -9.37 -6.96
CA ASN A 88 27.65 -8.82 -5.68
C ASN A 88 27.39 -7.31 -5.69
N LYS A 89 26.12 -6.93 -5.62
CA LYS A 89 25.66 -5.55 -5.54
C LYS A 89 26.07 -5.12 -4.16
N GLY A 90 27.05 -4.22 -4.09
CA GLY A 90 27.59 -3.69 -2.84
C GLY A 90 26.52 -3.24 -1.86
N GLU A 91 26.93 -3.09 -0.60
CA GLU A 91 26.04 -2.75 0.51
C GLU A 91 25.08 -1.60 0.17
N LYS A 92 23.77 -1.89 0.12
CA LYS A 92 22.75 -0.90 -0.29
C LYS A 92 22.15 -0.09 0.87
N ASP A 93 22.41 -0.50 2.11
CA ASP A 93 21.83 0.13 3.28
C ASP A 93 22.57 1.43 3.63
N PRO A 94 21.93 2.62 3.52
CA PRO A 94 22.60 3.89 3.79
C PRO A 94 23.12 4.00 5.23
N LYS A 95 22.54 3.30 6.21
CA LYS A 95 23.06 3.33 7.60
C LYS A 95 24.42 2.63 7.70
N LYS A 96 24.57 1.49 7.03
CA LYS A 96 25.82 0.73 7.00
C LYS A 96 26.89 1.45 6.16
N ILE A 97 26.51 2.04 5.03
CA ILE A 97 27.44 2.84 4.23
C ILE A 97 27.97 4.02 5.05
N LEU A 98 27.09 4.72 5.79
CA LEU A 98 27.49 5.82 6.66
C LEU A 98 28.47 5.35 7.75
N LYS A 99 28.19 4.22 8.41
CA LYS A 99 29.12 3.61 9.38
C LYS A 99 30.48 3.31 8.78
N LYS A 100 30.53 2.70 7.59
CA LYS A 100 31.80 2.40 6.90
C LYS A 100 32.60 3.68 6.63
N ILE A 101 31.94 4.76 6.19
CA ILE A 101 32.58 6.06 5.97
C ILE A 101 33.09 6.67 7.29
N GLU A 102 32.35 6.52 8.38
CA GLU A 102 32.78 7.00 9.70
C GLU A 102 33.98 6.20 10.23
N GLU A 103 33.96 4.88 10.08
CA GLU A 103 35.05 3.98 10.46
C GLU A 103 36.32 4.28 9.65
N THR A 104 36.24 4.48 8.33
CA THR A 104 37.41 4.83 7.52
C THR A 104 37.97 6.20 7.90
N LYS A 105 37.10 7.19 8.15
CA LYS A 105 37.52 8.51 8.64
C LYS A 105 38.21 8.43 10.00
N ASN A 106 37.71 7.60 10.91
CA ASN A 106 38.32 7.41 12.23
C ASN A 106 39.70 6.76 12.12
N LYS A 107 39.84 5.70 11.32
CA LYS A 107 41.13 5.04 11.06
C LYS A 107 42.18 6.02 10.51
N VAL A 108 41.80 6.85 9.54
CA VAL A 108 42.70 7.87 8.98
C VAL A 108 43.10 8.88 10.06
N LYS A 109 42.16 9.35 10.89
CA LYS A 109 42.45 10.29 11.99
C LYS A 109 43.31 9.67 13.08
N GLU A 110 43.15 8.37 13.37
CA GLU A 110 43.98 7.65 14.33
C GLU A 110 45.43 7.56 13.85
N LEU A 111 45.65 7.26 12.57
CA LEU A 111 46.99 7.25 11.96
C LEU A 111 47.64 8.64 11.95
N GLU A 112 46.86 9.69 11.66
CA GLU A 112 47.33 11.08 11.74
C GLU A 112 47.76 11.45 13.16
N LYS A 113 46.98 11.05 14.18
CA LYS A 113 47.31 11.28 15.60
C LYS A 113 48.53 10.49 16.06
N ALA A 114 48.73 9.29 15.52
CA ALA A 114 49.89 8.46 15.80
C ALA A 114 51.19 8.97 15.14
N GLY A 115 51.13 10.06 14.35
CA GLY A 115 52.28 10.64 13.67
C GLY A 115 52.63 9.99 12.32
N GLU A 116 51.88 8.98 11.87
CA GLU A 116 52.09 8.27 10.61
C GLU A 116 51.43 9.00 9.43
N ILE A 117 51.79 10.26 9.21
CA ILE A 117 51.15 11.15 8.21
C ILE A 117 51.27 10.59 6.79
N GLY A 118 52.42 10.02 6.43
CA GLY A 118 52.66 9.45 5.10
C GLY A 118 51.69 8.29 4.78
N LYS A 119 51.51 7.35 5.72
CA LYS A 119 50.57 6.23 5.55
C LYS A 119 49.12 6.72 5.47
N ALA A 120 48.75 7.74 6.26
CA ALA A 120 47.42 8.34 6.19
C ALA A 120 47.15 9.00 4.82
N GLN A 121 48.14 9.69 4.25
CA GLN A 121 48.05 10.28 2.90
C GLN A 121 47.93 9.20 1.82
N GLU A 122 48.76 8.15 1.87
CA GLU A 122 48.65 7.02 0.93
C GLU A 122 47.27 6.37 0.95
N ILE A 123 46.67 6.18 2.13
CA ILE A 123 45.32 5.61 2.25
C ILE A 123 44.29 6.53 1.59
N LYS A 124 44.37 7.85 1.82
CA LYS A 124 43.46 8.82 1.18
C LYS A 124 43.60 8.80 -0.33
N GLU A 125 44.82 8.75 -0.85
CA GLU A 125 45.10 8.69 -2.29
C GLU A 125 44.58 7.40 -2.91
N LYS A 126 44.90 6.24 -2.30
CA LYS A 126 44.39 4.93 -2.73
C LYS A 126 42.86 4.92 -2.79
N MET A 127 42.19 5.47 -1.78
CA MET A 127 40.73 5.59 -1.76
C MET A 127 40.20 6.53 -2.85
N ALA A 128 40.87 7.66 -3.09
CA ALA A 128 40.49 8.61 -4.13
C ALA A 128 40.59 7.98 -5.53
N TRP A 129 41.69 7.28 -5.82
CA TRP A 129 41.89 6.56 -7.08
C TRP A 129 40.88 5.41 -7.26
N GLN A 130 40.62 4.63 -6.21
CA GLN A 130 39.59 3.59 -6.26
C GLN A 130 38.20 4.16 -6.55
N SER A 131 37.82 5.27 -5.91
CA SER A 131 36.54 5.95 -6.16
C SER A 131 36.46 6.49 -7.59
N ALA A 132 37.56 7.04 -8.13
CA ALA A 132 37.64 7.53 -9.50
C ALA A 132 37.49 6.38 -10.52
N LEU A 133 38.21 5.27 -10.32
CA LEU A 133 38.12 4.08 -11.18
C LEU A 133 36.73 3.45 -11.14
N ALA A 134 36.11 3.35 -9.96
CA ALA A 134 34.76 2.83 -9.81
C ALA A 134 33.71 3.73 -10.49
N LYS A 135 33.88 5.05 -10.43
CA LYS A 135 33.03 5.98 -11.18
C LYS A 135 33.22 5.84 -12.70
N ALA A 136 34.45 5.67 -13.15
CA ALA A 136 34.77 5.47 -14.57
C ALA A 136 34.21 4.15 -15.12
N SER A 137 34.19 3.08 -14.31
CA SER A 137 33.57 1.80 -14.68
C SER A 137 32.03 1.84 -14.69
N GLY A 138 31.43 2.96 -14.25
CA GLY A 138 29.98 3.16 -14.20
C GLY A 138 29.32 2.73 -12.89
N GLU A 139 30.10 2.40 -11.85
CA GLU A 139 29.57 2.08 -10.54
C GLU A 139 29.06 3.33 -9.81
N LYS A 140 27.86 3.23 -9.21
CA LYS A 140 27.24 4.33 -8.45
C LYS A 140 27.81 4.41 -7.03
N VAL A 141 28.94 5.08 -6.91
CA VAL A 141 29.64 5.30 -5.64
C VAL A 141 28.87 6.27 -4.72
N LYS A 142 28.72 5.96 -3.43
CA LYS A 142 27.90 6.71 -2.45
C LYS A 142 28.72 7.15 -1.24
N ASP A 143 29.65 8.07 -1.46
CA ASP A 143 30.64 8.45 -0.43
C ASP A 143 30.24 9.70 0.39
N ASP A 144 29.18 10.41 -0.01
CA ASP A 144 28.75 11.65 0.65
C ASP A 144 27.93 11.37 1.93
N PRO A 145 28.45 11.74 3.13
CA PRO A 145 27.77 11.51 4.40
C PRO A 145 26.49 12.34 4.57
N GLU A 146 26.41 13.55 4.00
CA GLU A 146 25.24 14.41 4.13
C GLU A 146 24.05 13.87 3.34
N LEU A 147 24.31 13.43 2.11
CA LEU A 147 23.32 12.79 1.26
C LEU A 147 22.82 11.47 1.86
N LEU A 148 23.71 10.69 2.49
CA LEU A 148 23.33 9.48 3.21
C LEU A 148 22.42 9.79 4.40
N LYS A 149 22.76 10.79 5.22
CA LYS A 149 21.92 11.26 6.33
C LYS A 149 20.54 11.73 5.84
N LYS A 150 20.48 12.51 4.76
CA LYS A 150 19.22 12.95 4.12
C LYS A 150 18.40 11.75 3.63
N THR A 151 19.06 10.75 3.05
CA THR A 151 18.40 9.51 2.58
C THR A 151 17.81 8.71 3.73
N ILE A 152 18.54 8.59 4.84
CA ILE A 152 18.05 7.94 6.06
C ILE A 152 16.80 8.65 6.57
N LYS A 153 16.84 9.98 6.72
CA LYS A 153 15.69 10.78 7.16
C LYS A 153 14.47 10.61 6.24
N ARG A 154 14.67 10.59 4.92
CA ARG A 154 13.58 10.35 3.95
C ARG A 154 12.95 8.97 4.14
N LYS A 155 13.77 7.92 4.31
CA LYS A 155 13.28 6.55 4.58
C LYS A 155 12.49 6.48 5.89
N GLU A 156 12.98 7.13 6.94
CA GLU A 156 12.29 7.19 8.23
C GLU A 156 10.96 7.94 8.13
N HIS A 157 10.92 9.07 7.42
CA HIS A 157 9.67 9.79 7.15
C HIS A 157 8.66 8.95 6.36
N GLN A 158 9.12 8.22 5.33
CA GLN A 158 8.26 7.30 4.57
C GLN A 158 7.67 6.21 5.47
N LYS A 159 8.50 5.60 6.34
CA LYS A 159 8.03 4.59 7.31
C LYS A 159 6.99 5.17 8.26
N LYS A 160 7.24 6.36 8.83
CA LYS A 160 6.28 7.06 9.71
C LYS A 160 4.95 7.35 8.98
N SER A 161 5.01 7.87 7.76
CA SER A 161 3.80 8.11 6.95
C SER A 161 3.04 6.82 6.66
N SER A 162 3.74 5.73 6.37
CA SER A 162 3.10 4.43 6.10
C SER A 162 2.46 3.84 7.35
N ALA A 163 3.12 3.95 8.51
CA ALA A 163 2.57 3.53 9.80
C ALA A 163 1.29 4.30 10.13
N LYS A 164 1.31 5.64 10.06
CA LYS A 164 0.12 6.47 10.30
C LYS A 164 -1.04 6.14 9.36
N LYS A 165 -0.77 5.88 8.08
CA LYS A 165 -1.80 5.45 7.11
C LYS A 165 -2.40 4.11 7.48
N TRP A 166 -1.59 3.18 7.99
CA TRP A 166 -2.06 1.87 8.42
C TRP A 166 -2.90 1.95 9.69
N GLU A 167 -2.49 2.76 10.67
CA GLU A 167 -3.28 3.02 11.88
C GLU A 167 -4.63 3.65 11.53
N ALA A 168 -4.65 4.70 10.69
CA ALA A 168 -5.89 5.33 10.24
C ALA A 168 -6.83 4.35 9.49
N ARG A 169 -6.27 3.37 8.76
CA ARG A 169 -7.07 2.30 8.13
C ARG A 169 -7.68 1.37 9.16
N LYS A 170 -6.91 0.95 10.17
CA LYS A 170 -7.42 0.09 11.25
C LYS A 170 -8.53 0.80 12.02
N GLU A 171 -8.32 2.06 12.39
CA GLU A 171 -9.33 2.88 13.06
C GLU A 171 -10.59 3.06 12.20
N ALA A 172 -10.44 3.32 10.90
CA ALA A 172 -11.58 3.43 10.00
C ALA A 172 -12.39 2.12 9.89
N VAL A 173 -11.71 0.97 9.90
CA VAL A 173 -12.37 -0.35 9.92
C VAL A 173 -13.11 -0.56 11.23
N GLU A 174 -12.47 -0.31 12.36
CA GLU A 174 -13.07 -0.47 13.69
C GLU A 174 -14.30 0.42 13.85
N ARG A 175 -14.18 1.71 13.50
CA ARG A 175 -15.29 2.65 13.49
C ARG A 175 -16.43 2.18 12.58
N GLY A 176 -16.11 1.60 11.42
CA GLY A 176 -17.12 1.06 10.50
C GLY A 176 -17.86 -0.15 11.09
N ILE A 177 -17.16 -1.01 11.82
CA ILE A 177 -17.76 -2.14 12.54
C ILE A 177 -18.66 -1.62 13.66
N GLN A 178 -18.16 -0.71 14.49
CA GLN A 178 -18.88 -0.12 15.61
C GLN A 178 -20.17 0.59 15.15
N GLN A 179 -20.10 1.42 14.10
CA GLN A 179 -21.26 2.10 13.53
C GLN A 179 -22.35 1.13 13.08
N ARG A 180 -21.97 0.01 12.44
CA ARG A 180 -22.94 -1.02 12.02
C ARG A 180 -23.58 -1.70 13.22
N GLN A 181 -22.81 -2.01 14.26
CA GLN A 181 -23.33 -2.62 15.48
C GLN A 181 -24.27 -1.67 16.23
N ASP A 182 -23.93 -0.39 16.32
CA ASP A 182 -24.76 0.60 17.00
C ASP A 182 -26.06 0.84 16.23
N THR A 183 -26.01 0.95 14.90
CA THR A 183 -27.21 1.02 14.05
C THR A 183 -28.11 -0.22 14.26
N ARG A 184 -27.51 -1.42 14.36
CA ARG A 184 -28.25 -2.65 14.63
C ARG A 184 -28.91 -2.63 16.00
N LYS A 185 -28.20 -2.21 17.05
CA LYS A 185 -28.73 -2.08 18.42
C LYS A 185 -29.90 -1.09 18.44
N GLU A 186 -29.75 0.07 17.81
CA GLU A 186 -30.78 1.09 17.73
C GLU A 186 -32.04 0.57 17.02
N ASN A 187 -31.88 -0.08 15.87
CA ASN A 187 -33.01 -0.68 15.14
C ASN A 187 -33.73 -1.77 15.95
N ILE A 188 -32.99 -2.60 16.69
CA ILE A 188 -33.58 -3.61 17.58
C ILE A 188 -34.36 -2.93 18.71
N MET A 189 -33.79 -1.89 19.33
CA MET A 189 -34.46 -1.15 20.40
C MET A 189 -35.71 -0.43 19.91
N LYS A 190 -35.66 0.16 18.72
CA LYS A 190 -36.83 0.77 18.06
C LYS A 190 -37.91 -0.27 17.81
N ARG A 191 -37.57 -1.42 17.21
CA ARG A 191 -38.53 -2.53 17.01
C ARG A 191 -39.17 -3.01 18.31
N LYS A 192 -38.39 -3.14 19.39
CA LYS A 192 -38.93 -3.50 20.72
C LYS A 192 -39.92 -2.45 21.24
N LYS A 193 -39.58 -1.16 21.12
CA LYS A 193 -40.47 -0.04 21.50
C LYS A 193 -41.74 -0.03 20.67
N ASP A 194 -41.64 -0.17 19.34
CA ASP A 194 -42.78 -0.17 18.43
C ASP A 194 -43.75 -1.33 18.71
N VAL A 195 -43.22 -2.53 19.01
CA VAL A 195 -44.05 -3.67 19.42
C VAL A 195 -44.78 -3.38 20.75
N LYS A 196 -44.10 -2.79 21.74
CA LYS A 196 -44.72 -2.41 23.02
C LYS A 196 -45.83 -1.36 22.81
N MET A 197 -45.54 -0.30 22.06
CA MET A 197 -46.49 0.75 21.72
C MET A 197 -47.66 0.22 20.89
N GLY A 198 -47.43 -0.69 19.95
CA GLY A 198 -48.48 -1.34 19.16
C GLY A 198 -49.41 -2.19 20.00
N LYS A 199 -48.88 -2.94 20.98
CA LYS A 199 -49.70 -3.68 21.96
C LYS A 199 -50.54 -2.74 22.81
N MET A 200 -49.96 -1.64 23.31
CA MET A 200 -50.68 -0.61 24.06
C MET A 200 -51.81 0.04 23.24
N LYS A 201 -51.53 0.48 22.01
CA LYS A 201 -52.56 1.06 21.12
C LYS A 201 -53.70 0.09 20.84
N LYS A 202 -53.41 -1.20 20.65
CA LYS A 202 -54.44 -2.24 20.46
C LYS A 202 -55.29 -2.45 21.72
N ALA A 203 -54.70 -2.41 22.91
CA ALA A 203 -55.42 -2.53 24.18
C ALA A 203 -56.35 -1.32 24.43
N ALA A 204 -55.85 -0.10 24.18
CA ALA A 204 -56.63 1.12 24.27
C ALA A 204 -57.83 1.11 23.29
N LYS A 205 -57.63 0.69 22.03
CA LYS A 205 -58.72 0.57 21.05
C LYS A 205 -59.81 -0.43 21.46
N ARG A 206 -59.48 -1.40 22.32
CA ARG A 206 -60.44 -2.38 22.87
C ARG A 206 -61.04 -1.95 24.22
N GLY A 207 -60.84 -0.69 24.63
CA GLY A 207 -61.41 -0.13 25.86
C GLY A 207 -60.79 -0.67 27.15
N ARG A 208 -59.63 -1.35 27.08
CA ARG A 208 -58.97 -1.91 28.26
C ARG A 208 -58.04 -0.83 28.84
N VAL A 209 -58.31 -0.40 30.07
CA VAL A 209 -57.50 0.59 30.81
C VAL A 209 -56.06 0.06 30.92
N ILE A 210 -55.08 0.89 30.59
CA ILE A 210 -53.65 0.54 30.62
C ILE A 210 -53.07 1.15 31.89
N PRO A 211 -52.83 0.37 32.98
CA PRO A 211 -52.26 0.92 34.20
C PRO A 211 -50.75 1.16 34.02
N GLY A 212 -50.28 2.35 34.41
CA GLY A 212 -48.85 2.69 34.42
C GLY A 212 -48.30 3.27 33.12
N PHE A 213 -49.17 3.79 32.25
CA PHE A 213 -48.86 4.79 31.23
C PHE A 213 -49.86 5.95 31.34
#